data_AF-A0A5K0VYG6-F1
#
_entry.id   AF-A0A5K0VYG6-F1
#
_cell.length_a   1.000
_cell.length_b   1.000
_cell.length_c   1.000
_cell.angle_alpha   90.00
_cell.angle_beta   90.00
_cell.angle_gamma   90.00
#
_symmetry.space_group_name_H-M   'P 1'
#
loop_
_entity.id
_entity.type
_entity.pdbx_description
1 polymer ?
#
loop_
_entity_poly.entity_id
_entity_poly.type
_entity_poly.pdbx_seq_one_letter_code
_entity_poly.pdbx_strand_id
1 'polypeptide(L)'
;EMKARGVSEDKLELLKGISGTFRPGALTALMGVSGAGKTTLMDVLAGRKTGGYTTGSIKISGYPKKQETFARVSGYCEQNDIHSPHVTVYESLVYSAWLRLPPEVNSATRK
;
A
#
# COMPACT_ATOMS: atom_id res chain seq x y z
N GLU A 1 -0.17 -13.00 26.37
CA GLU A 1 1.17 -13.48 26.00
C GLU A 1 2.29 -12.44 26.09
N MET A 2 2.15 -11.20 25.57
CA MET A 2 3.25 -10.22 25.59
C MET A 2 3.66 -9.75 27.01
N LYS A 3 2.71 -9.55 27.92
CA LYS A 3 3.00 -9.31 29.35
C LYS A 3 3.69 -10.49 30.03
N ALA A 4 3.41 -11.72 29.61
CA ALA A 4 4.08 -12.92 30.13
C ALA A 4 5.53 -13.06 29.63
N ARG A 5 5.90 -12.35 28.56
CA ARG A 5 7.28 -12.25 28.04
C ARG A 5 8.03 -11.01 28.56
N GLY A 6 7.51 -10.32 29.58
CA GLY A 6 8.19 -9.20 30.24
C GLY A 6 8.08 -7.85 29.53
N VAL A 7 7.18 -7.70 28.54
CA VAL A 7 6.92 -6.39 27.92
C VAL A 7 6.08 -5.55 28.88
N SER A 8 6.67 -4.48 29.42
CA SER A 8 6.05 -3.57 30.39
C SER A 8 5.12 -2.53 29.75
N GLU A 9 5.22 -2.33 28.44
CA GLU A 9 4.43 -1.36 27.70
C GLU A 9 3.05 -1.92 27.32
N ASP A 10 1.98 -1.14 27.55
CA ASP A 10 0.62 -1.48 27.11
C ASP A 10 0.43 -1.33 25.59
N LYS A 11 1.45 -0.87 24.86
CA LYS A 11 1.39 -0.56 23.42
C LYS A 11 2.45 -1.33 22.64
N LEU A 12 2.01 -2.04 21.61
CA LEU A 12 2.92 -2.74 20.70
C LEU A 12 3.45 -1.80 19.63
N GLU A 13 4.77 -1.56 19.64
CA GLU A 13 5.47 -0.82 18.59
C GLU A 13 5.85 -1.78 17.44
N LEU A 14 5.23 -1.60 16.26
CA LEU A 14 5.48 -2.46 15.08
C LEU A 14 6.58 -1.93 14.17
N LEU A 15 6.76 -0.61 14.12
CA LEU A 15 7.75 0.08 13.29
C LEU A 15 8.40 1.15 14.15
N LYS A 16 9.75 1.18 14.18
CA LYS A 16 10.51 2.07 15.05
C LYS A 16 11.57 2.81 14.24
N GLY A 17 11.54 4.14 14.27
CA GLY A 17 12.61 4.99 13.73
C GLY A 17 12.92 4.77 12.24
N ILE A 18 11.91 4.43 11.43
CA ILE A 18 12.13 4.13 10.01
C ILE A 18 12.40 5.43 9.24
N SER A 19 13.45 5.43 8.43
CA SER A 19 13.79 6.49 7.49
C SER A 19 14.20 5.88 6.15
N GLY A 20 13.83 6.53 5.05
CA GLY A 20 14.15 6.05 3.71
C GLY A 20 13.62 6.95 2.61
N THR A 21 14.17 6.80 1.40
CA THR A 21 13.77 7.55 0.21
C THR A 21 13.71 6.61 -0.99
N PHE A 22 12.66 6.73 -1.79
CA PHE A 22 12.50 5.97 -3.04
C PHE A 22 12.77 6.90 -4.21
N ARG A 23 13.70 6.52 -5.09
CA ARG A 23 14.08 7.34 -6.26
C ARG A 23 13.20 7.02 -7.47
N PRO A 24 12.71 8.02 -8.20
CA PRO A 24 12.03 7.80 -9.47
C PRO A 24 12.89 6.99 -10.44
N GLY A 25 12.28 6.04 -11.15
CA GLY A 25 12.99 5.18 -12.11
C GLY A 25 13.85 4.07 -11.50
N ALA A 26 13.87 3.93 -10.17
CA ALA A 26 14.62 2.87 -9.50
C ALA A 26 13.68 1.85 -8.85
N LEU A 27 13.94 0.56 -9.11
CA LEU A 27 13.31 -0.53 -8.37
C LEU A 27 13.95 -0.63 -6.99
N THR A 28 13.16 -0.44 -5.93
CA THR A 28 13.61 -0.58 -4.55
C THR A 28 13.02 -1.84 -3.93
N ALA A 29 13.86 -2.69 -3.35
CA ALA A 29 13.44 -3.91 -2.68
C ALA A 29 13.48 -3.74 -1.15
N LEU A 30 12.41 -4.16 -0.47
CA LEU A 30 12.34 -4.24 0.99
C LEU A 30 12.47 -5.70 1.42
N MET A 31 13.61 -6.04 2.03
CA MET A 31 13.97 -7.41 2.38
C MET A 31 14.08 -7.58 3.90
N GLY A 32 13.84 -8.79 4.41
CA GLY A 32 13.93 -9.09 5.83
C GLY A 32 13.16 -10.35 6.23
N VAL A 33 13.39 -10.85 7.43
CA VAL A 33 12.73 -12.06 7.97
C VAL A 33 11.22 -11.91 8.12
N SER A 34 10.50 -13.02 8.24
CA SER A 34 9.07 -12.99 8.57
C SER A 34 8.85 -12.27 9.91
N GLY A 35 7.82 -11.43 10.01
CA GLY A 35 7.56 -10.63 11.21
C GLY A 35 8.39 -9.34 11.35
N ALA A 36 9.35 -9.07 10.45
CA ALA A 36 10.17 -7.85 10.50
C ALA A 36 9.42 -6.53 10.20
N GLY A 37 8.10 -6.57 10.00
CA GLY A 37 7.29 -5.37 9.74
C GLY A 37 7.26 -4.90 8.28
N LYS A 38 7.72 -5.73 7.31
CA LYS A 38 7.72 -5.37 5.87
C LYS A 38 6.33 -5.00 5.36
N THR A 39 5.36 -5.90 5.52
CA THR A 39 3.96 -5.68 5.11
C THR A 39 3.37 -4.49 5.88
N THR A 40 3.65 -4.38 7.18
CA THR A 40 3.20 -3.24 8.00
C THR A 40 3.72 -1.90 7.48
N LEU A 41 4.99 -1.82 7.08
CA LEU A 41 5.58 -0.61 6.50
C LEU A 41 4.92 -0.28 5.17
N MET A 42 4.71 -1.29 4.30
CA MET A 42 4.04 -1.10 3.03
C MET A 42 2.58 -0.64 3.20
N ASP A 43 1.83 -1.19 4.16
CA ASP A 43 0.45 -0.78 4.45
C ASP A 43 0.36 0.65 4.99
N VAL A 44 1.33 1.08 5.80
CA VAL A 44 1.40 2.46 6.30
C VAL A 44 1.70 3.43 5.15
N LEU A 45 2.65 3.08 4.27
CA LEU A 45 2.95 3.87 3.08
C LEU A 45 1.76 3.91 2.11
N ALA A 46 1.06 2.79 1.91
CA ALA A 46 -0.19 2.69 1.15
C ALA A 46 -1.35 3.48 1.79
N GLY A 47 -1.25 3.77 3.09
CA GLY A 47 -2.33 4.35 3.89
C GLY A 47 -3.52 3.40 4.06
N ARG A 48 -3.26 2.09 4.04
CA ARG A 48 -4.25 1.04 4.31
C ARG A 48 -4.31 0.63 5.77
N LYS A 49 -3.35 1.08 6.59
CA LYS A 49 -3.37 0.83 8.03
C LYS A 49 -4.49 1.64 8.71
N THR A 50 -5.62 0.99 8.96
CA THR A 50 -6.83 1.59 9.55
C THR A 50 -6.84 1.61 11.08
N GLY A 51 -5.90 0.93 11.73
CA GLY A 51 -5.83 0.81 13.19
C GLY A 51 -4.46 1.12 13.77
N GLY A 52 -4.46 1.61 15.01
CA GLY A 52 -3.24 2.02 15.73
C GLY A 52 -2.89 3.50 15.48
N TYR A 53 -1.67 3.86 15.89
CA TYR A 53 -1.17 5.23 15.79
C TYR A 53 0.01 5.24 14.83
N THR A 54 -0.07 6.08 13.80
CA THR A 54 1.04 6.33 12.88
C THR A 54 1.56 7.73 13.12
N THR A 55 2.85 7.87 13.40
CA THR A 55 3.53 9.15 13.61
C THR A 55 4.70 9.28 12.64
N GLY A 56 5.16 10.53 12.44
CA GLY A 56 6.22 10.85 11.49
C GLY A 56 5.73 11.57 10.24
N SER A 57 6.64 11.78 9.28
CA SER A 57 6.35 12.53 8.06
C SER A 57 6.61 11.68 6.82
N ILE A 58 5.62 11.58 5.93
CA ILE A 58 5.76 10.95 4.62
C ILE A 58 5.60 12.02 3.55
N LYS A 59 6.52 12.07 2.58
CA LYS A 59 6.46 13.01 1.46
C LYS A 59 6.45 12.26 0.14
N ILE A 60 5.69 12.77 -0.83
CA ILE A 60 5.60 12.26 -2.20
C ILE A 60 5.99 13.40 -3.12
N SER A 61 7.02 13.21 -3.94
CA SER A 61 7.56 14.25 -4.84
C SER A 61 7.83 15.58 -4.13
N GLY A 62 8.27 15.54 -2.87
CA GLY A 62 8.56 16.72 -2.05
C GLY A 62 7.38 17.27 -1.22
N TYR A 63 6.14 16.87 -1.51
CA TYR A 63 4.95 17.37 -0.81
C TYR A 63 4.49 16.43 0.31
N PRO A 64 3.90 16.94 1.41
CA PRO A 64 3.29 16.09 2.43
C PRO A 64 2.25 15.14 1.82
N LYS A 65 2.30 13.87 2.19
CA LYS A 65 1.35 12.85 1.73
C LYS A 65 -0.05 13.16 2.23
N LYS A 66 -1.00 13.33 1.31
CA LYS A 66 -2.45 13.40 1.58
C LYS A 66 -3.12 12.08 1.20
N GLN A 67 -3.84 11.46 2.13
CA GLN A 67 -4.42 10.13 1.91
C GLN A 67 -5.45 10.10 0.78
N GLU A 68 -6.31 11.12 0.71
CA GLU A 68 -7.40 11.23 -0.27
C GLU A 68 -6.91 11.20 -1.73
N THR A 69 -5.77 11.85 -2.00
CA THR A 69 -5.20 11.94 -3.35
C THR A 69 -4.21 10.82 -3.63
N PHE A 70 -3.61 10.23 -2.60
CA PHE A 70 -2.54 9.25 -2.78
C PHE A 70 -3.00 8.01 -3.53
N ALA A 71 -4.18 7.48 -3.19
CA ALA A 71 -4.74 6.30 -3.84
C ALA A 71 -4.99 6.50 -5.36
N ARG A 72 -5.04 7.75 -5.85
CA ARG A 72 -5.20 8.05 -7.28
C ARG A 72 -3.88 8.00 -8.06
N VAL A 73 -2.74 8.12 -7.37
CA VAL A 73 -1.40 8.22 -7.99
C VAL A 73 -0.49 7.03 -7.64
N SER A 74 -0.96 6.11 -6.81
CA SER A 74 -0.24 4.91 -6.41
C SER A 74 -1.06 3.65 -6.67
N GLY A 75 -0.44 2.62 -7.24
CA GLY A 75 -0.96 1.25 -7.23
C GLY A 75 -0.43 0.49 -6.01
N TYR A 76 -1.29 -0.31 -5.38
CA TYR A 76 -0.90 -1.24 -4.31
C TYR A 76 -1.35 -2.64 -4.68
N CYS A 77 -0.41 -3.59 -4.71
CA CYS A 77 -0.68 -5.01 -4.87
C CYS A 77 -0.61 -5.67 -3.49
N GLU A 78 -1.67 -6.35 -3.10
CA GLU A 78 -1.73 -7.04 -1.81
C GLU A 78 -0.92 -8.34 -1.86
N GLN A 79 -0.63 -8.91 -0.69
CA GLN A 79 0.05 -10.19 -0.60
C GLN A 79 -0.79 -11.35 -1.16
N ASN A 80 -2.11 -11.24 -1.05
CA ASN A 80 -3.07 -12.20 -1.60
C ASN A 80 -3.90 -11.51 -2.67
N ASP A 81 -4.00 -12.13 -3.83
CA ASP A 81 -4.85 -11.64 -4.91
C ASP A 81 -6.31 -12.03 -4.66
N ILE A 82 -7.22 -11.09 -4.90
CA ILE A 82 -8.66 -11.31 -4.79
C ILE A 82 -9.27 -11.13 -6.19
N HIS A 83 -9.64 -12.25 -6.80
CA HIS A 83 -10.31 -12.28 -8.10
C HIS A 83 -11.53 -13.20 -8.05
N SER A 84 -12.54 -12.89 -8.86
CA SER A 84 -13.69 -13.78 -9.02
C SER A 84 -13.28 -14.99 -9.87
N PRO A 85 -13.59 -16.22 -9.44
CA PRO A 85 -13.25 -17.42 -10.20
C PRO A 85 -14.13 -17.63 -11.44
N HIS A 86 -15.18 -16.82 -11.60
CA HIS A 86 -16.17 -16.96 -12.67
C HIS A 86 -15.93 -16.03 -13.87
N VAL A 87 -14.84 -15.25 -13.85
CA VAL A 87 -14.50 -14.31 -14.91
C VAL A 87 -13.09 -14.57 -15.40
N THR A 88 -12.89 -14.37 -16.69
CA THR A 88 -11.57 -14.43 -17.30
C THR A 88 -10.70 -13.25 -16.86
N VAL A 89 -9.38 -13.38 -17.08
CA VAL A 89 -8.41 -12.29 -16.86
C VAL A 89 -8.79 -11.06 -17.67
N TYR A 90 -9.19 -11.27 -18.94
CA TYR A 90 -9.60 -10.19 -19.83
C TYR A 90 -10.80 -9.42 -19.28
N GLU A 91 -11.86 -10.13 -18.88
CA GLU A 91 -13.06 -9.50 -18.31
C GLU A 91 -12.76 -8.75 -17.02
N SER A 92 -11.91 -9.30 -16.14
CA SER A 92 -11.48 -8.64 -14.90
C SER A 92 -10.74 -7.33 -15.18
N LEU A 93 -9.85 -7.32 -16.18
CA LEU A 93 -9.10 -6.13 -16.56
C LEU A 93 -10.01 -5.07 -17.17
N VAL A 94 -10.89 -5.46 -18.09
CA VAL A 94 -11.87 -4.57 -18.73
C VAL A 94 -12.80 -3.95 -17.69
N TYR A 95 -13.28 -4.75 -16.74
CA TYR A 95 -14.11 -4.27 -15.63
C TYR A 95 -13.37 -3.25 -14.77
N SER A 96 -12.11 -3.52 -14.40
CA SER A 96 -11.28 -2.56 -13.65
C SER A 96 -11.06 -1.25 -14.42
N ALA A 97 -10.84 -1.35 -15.73
CA ALA A 97 -10.66 -0.19 -16.59
C ALA A 97 -11.93 0.68 -16.65
N TRP A 98 -13.12 0.08 -16.79
CA TRP A 98 -14.39 0.83 -16.80
C TRP A 98 -14.66 1.59 -15.52
N LEU A 99 -14.23 1.08 -14.36
CA LEU A 99 -14.41 1.75 -13.07
C LEU A 99 -13.41 2.89 -12.82
N ARG A 100 -12.24 2.85 -13.46
CA ARG A 100 -11.14 3.80 -13.20
C ARG A 100 -10.98 4.86 -14.28
N LEU A 101 -11.38 4.57 -15.52
CA LEU A 101 -11.19 5.46 -16.64
C LEU A 101 -12.32 6.49 -16.77
N PRO A 102 -12.01 7.73 -17.18
CA PRO A 102 -13.01 8.73 -17.50
C PRO A 102 -13.93 8.29 -18.66
N PRO A 103 -15.19 8.78 -18.70
CA PRO A 103 -16.14 8.45 -19.75
C PRO A 103 -15.70 8.92 -21.13
N GLU A 104 -14.82 9.92 -21.22
CA GLU A 104 -14.29 10.44 -22.49
C GLU A 104 -13.28 9.50 -23.17
N VAL A 105 -12.76 8.49 -22.44
CA VAL A 105 -11.84 7.50 -23.02
C VAL A 105 -12.64 6.57 -23.93
N ASN A 106 -12.49 6.76 -25.25
CA ASN A 106 -13.22 6.01 -26.26
C ASN A 106 -12.76 4.54 -26.36
N SER A 107 -13.59 3.70 -26.98
CA SER A 107 -13.34 2.26 -27.14
C SER A 107 -12.07 1.93 -27.96
N ALA A 108 -11.58 2.87 -28.79
CA ALA A 108 -10.39 2.70 -29.61
C ALA A 108 -9.10 2.94 -28.80
N THR A 109 -9.13 3.83 -27.79
CA THR A 109 -8.04 4.11 -26.85
C THR A 109 -8.01 3.11 -25.68
N ARG A 110 -9.08 2.33 -25.49
CA ARG A 110 -9.18 1.24 -24.48
C ARG A 110 -8.53 -0.08 -24.91
N LYS A 111 -7.97 -0.17 -26.13
CA LYS A 111 -7.31 -1.38 -26.65
C LYS A 111 -5.84 -1.47 -26.25
#